data_AF-A0A960RUC4-F1
#
_entry.id   AF-A0A960RUC4-F1
#
_cell.length_a   1.000
_cell.length_b   1.000
_cell.length_c   1.000
_cell.angle_alpha   90.00
_cell.angle_beta   90.00
_cell.angle_gamma   90.00
#
_symmetry.space_group_name_H-M   'P 1'
#
loop_
_entity.id
_entity.type
_entity.pdbx_description
1 polymer ?
#
loop_
_entity_poly.entity_id
_entity_poly.type
_entity_poly.pdbx_seq_one_letter_code
_entity_poly.pdbx_strand_id
1 'polypeptide(L)'
;MNEITLSNTAPTGERLEATFLPEGGMNLIRYRLGDIEVIDPATRPLFDERFAGLGALIGPHFHHRQEIPMNFDTSLFPHIAKVFAQGKKEPFSHGIARYVPWKYVASTTQIKGRLQGGDLYKGVPLKTFEGQDFDLSFEARLHPDGLFIEYKIESEKPSVLGLHYYYRLSGAGVIHSTVQKTYRDQQEWKPLPEKWVKEGHLHFTLPQE
;
A
#
# COMPACT_ATOMS: atom_id res chain seq x y z
N MET A 1 -12.21 -12.41 -6.31
CA MET A 1 -12.30 -11.24 -5.41
C MET A 1 -12.96 -10.12 -6.21
N ASN A 2 -13.86 -9.35 -5.60
CA ASN A 2 -14.57 -8.28 -6.30
C ASN A 2 -13.71 -7.01 -6.43
N GLU A 3 -13.61 -6.49 -7.65
CA GLU A 3 -12.88 -5.25 -7.96
C GLU A 3 -13.85 -4.06 -7.98
N ILE A 4 -13.43 -2.91 -7.46
CA ILE A 4 -14.21 -1.67 -7.48
C ILE A 4 -13.47 -0.63 -8.30
N THR A 5 -14.06 -0.23 -9.43
CA THR A 5 -13.50 0.82 -10.29
C THR A 5 -14.23 2.13 -10.06
N LEU A 6 -13.47 3.14 -9.63
CA LEU A 6 -13.87 4.53 -9.66
C LEU A 6 -13.63 5.08 -11.06
N SER A 7 -14.52 5.92 -11.57
CA SER A 7 -14.44 6.53 -12.90
C SER A 7 -14.79 8.01 -12.86
N ASN A 8 -14.02 8.81 -13.60
CA ASN A 8 -14.25 10.24 -13.81
C ASN A 8 -13.73 10.64 -15.20
N THR A 9 -13.89 11.91 -15.58
CA THR A 9 -13.34 12.48 -16.80
C THR A 9 -12.37 13.59 -16.41
N ALA A 10 -11.13 13.51 -16.92
CA ALA A 10 -10.11 14.52 -16.67
C ALA A 10 -10.41 15.84 -17.39
N PRO A 11 -9.78 16.97 -17.00
CA PRO A 11 -9.91 18.24 -17.72
C PRO A 11 -9.54 18.16 -19.21
N THR A 12 -8.72 17.19 -19.61
CA THR A 12 -8.36 16.92 -21.02
C THR A 12 -9.49 16.24 -21.81
N GLY A 13 -10.57 15.82 -21.15
CA GLY A 13 -11.65 15.01 -21.74
C GLY A 13 -11.38 13.51 -21.73
N GLU A 14 -10.19 13.09 -21.29
CA GLU A 14 -9.81 11.68 -21.20
C GLU A 14 -10.46 10.98 -20.01
N ARG A 15 -10.68 9.67 -20.14
CA ARG A 15 -11.21 8.83 -19.06
C ARG A 15 -10.16 8.66 -17.96
N LEU A 16 -10.55 8.91 -16.72
CA LEU A 16 -9.73 8.71 -15.54
C LEU A 16 -10.34 7.60 -14.68
N GLU A 17 -9.56 6.62 -14.27
CA GLU A 17 -10.03 5.44 -13.52
C GLU A 17 -9.07 5.03 -12.41
N ALA A 18 -9.61 4.59 -11.28
CA ALA A 18 -8.85 3.96 -10.21
C ALA A 18 -9.56 2.67 -9.77
N THR A 19 -8.87 1.54 -9.79
CA THR A 19 -9.45 0.23 -9.41
C THR A 19 -8.84 -0.28 -8.12
N PHE A 20 -9.69 -0.52 -7.13
CA PHE A 20 -9.34 -1.06 -5.82
C PHE A 20 -9.81 -2.50 -5.66
N LEU A 21 -9.14 -3.25 -4.77
CA LEU A 21 -9.49 -4.61 -4.38
C LEU A 21 -9.85 -4.67 -2.88
N PRO A 22 -11.09 -4.33 -2.48
CA PRO A 22 -11.46 -4.28 -1.06
C PRO A 22 -11.35 -5.63 -0.34
N GLU A 23 -11.71 -6.72 -1.02
CA GLU A 23 -11.59 -8.08 -0.48
C GLU A 23 -10.14 -8.54 -0.32
N GLY A 24 -9.23 -7.93 -1.06
CA GLY A 24 -7.81 -8.16 -0.99
C GLY A 24 -7.09 -6.96 -0.40
N GLY A 25 -7.59 -6.39 0.71
CA GLY A 25 -6.85 -5.41 1.50
C GLY A 25 -6.92 -3.96 1.06
N MET A 26 -7.95 -3.56 0.32
CA MET A 26 -8.11 -2.19 -0.21
C MET A 26 -6.90 -1.75 -1.07
N ASN A 27 -6.20 -2.70 -1.68
CA ASN A 27 -5.05 -2.40 -2.53
C ASN A 27 -5.51 -1.74 -3.83
N LEU A 28 -4.77 -0.72 -4.29
CA LEU A 28 -4.97 -0.09 -5.59
C LEU A 28 -4.31 -0.98 -6.65
N ILE A 29 -5.12 -1.63 -7.49
CA ILE A 29 -4.59 -2.56 -8.49
C ILE A 29 -4.38 -1.90 -9.85
N ARG A 30 -5.01 -0.75 -10.11
CA ARG A 30 -4.87 0.04 -11.34
C ARG A 30 -5.16 1.51 -11.10
N TYR A 31 -4.46 2.39 -11.83
CA TYR A 31 -4.79 3.81 -11.92
C TYR A 31 -4.44 4.34 -13.30
N ARG A 32 -5.45 4.81 -14.05
CA ARG A 32 -5.33 5.10 -15.48
C ARG A 32 -5.87 6.46 -15.88
N LEU A 33 -5.15 7.14 -16.77
CA LEU A 33 -5.61 8.29 -17.55
C LEU A 33 -5.54 7.92 -19.03
N GLY A 34 -6.69 7.69 -19.67
CA GLY A 34 -6.76 7.14 -21.02
C GLY A 34 -6.01 5.80 -21.13
N ASP A 35 -4.98 5.76 -21.97
CA ASP A 35 -4.15 4.58 -22.19
C ASP A 35 -2.93 4.50 -21.25
N ILE A 36 -2.70 5.52 -20.41
CA ILE A 36 -1.59 5.57 -19.48
C ILE A 36 -1.97 4.79 -18.22
N GLU A 37 -1.24 3.72 -17.91
CA GLU A 37 -1.34 2.98 -16.64
C GLU A 37 -0.21 3.41 -15.71
N VAL A 38 -0.57 3.97 -14.56
CA VAL A 38 0.35 4.55 -13.57
C VAL A 38 0.87 3.49 -12.61
N ILE A 39 0.08 2.45 -12.30
CA ILE A 39 0.50 1.36 -11.42
C ILE A 39 1.14 0.25 -12.25
N ASP A 40 2.34 -0.18 -11.88
CA ASP A 40 3.13 -1.13 -12.67
C ASP A 40 2.52 -2.54 -12.72
N PRO A 41 1.93 -2.96 -13.86
CA PRO A 41 1.32 -4.27 -13.98
C PRO A 41 2.35 -5.40 -13.97
N ALA A 42 3.64 -5.13 -14.24
CA ALA A 42 4.68 -6.16 -14.20
C ALA A 42 4.89 -6.73 -12.79
N THR A 43 4.49 -5.99 -11.76
CA THR A 43 4.54 -6.44 -10.36
C THR A 43 3.34 -7.30 -9.93
N ARG A 44 2.37 -7.56 -10.82
CA ARG A 44 1.19 -8.40 -10.54
C ARG A 44 1.52 -9.79 -9.99
N PRO A 45 2.54 -10.54 -10.48
CA PRO A 45 2.88 -11.84 -9.91
C PRO A 45 3.27 -11.78 -8.43
N LEU A 46 3.94 -10.69 -8.00
CA LEU A 46 4.26 -10.47 -6.59
C LEU A 46 2.99 -10.23 -5.76
N PHE A 47 1.99 -9.59 -6.37
CA PHE A 47 0.74 -9.23 -5.70
C PHE A 47 -0.09 -10.49 -5.47
N ASP A 48 -0.28 -11.29 -6.51
CA ASP A 48 -1.03 -12.54 -6.44
C ASP A 48 -0.35 -13.55 -5.48
N GLU A 49 0.99 -13.52 -5.38
CA GLU A 49 1.73 -14.37 -4.45
C GLU A 49 1.62 -13.93 -2.98
N ARG A 50 1.84 -12.66 -2.70
CA ARG A 50 2.10 -12.18 -1.33
C ARG A 50 1.63 -10.76 -1.04
N PHE A 51 0.75 -10.20 -1.87
CA PHE A 51 0.26 -8.83 -1.75
C PHE A 51 1.39 -7.79 -1.70
N ALA A 52 2.44 -8.01 -2.50
CA ALA A 52 3.51 -7.04 -2.77
C ALA A 52 3.45 -6.62 -4.25
N GLY A 53 3.87 -5.42 -4.62
CA GLY A 53 3.61 -4.93 -5.97
C GLY A 53 2.28 -4.18 -6.08
N LEU A 54 1.99 -3.67 -7.28
CA LEU A 54 0.88 -2.78 -7.58
C LEU A 54 0.82 -1.59 -6.61
N GLY A 55 -0.37 -1.13 -6.24
CA GLY A 55 -0.59 -0.11 -5.23
C GLY A 55 -0.94 -0.70 -3.87
N ALA A 56 0.00 -1.40 -3.24
CA ALA A 56 -0.27 -2.06 -1.96
C ALA A 56 -0.47 -1.05 -0.81
N LEU A 57 -1.43 -1.31 0.08
CA LEU A 57 -1.64 -0.58 1.34
C LEU A 57 -0.67 -1.10 2.42
N ILE A 58 -0.26 -0.22 3.32
CA ILE A 58 0.52 -0.56 4.52
C ILE A 58 -0.33 -0.20 5.74
N GLY A 59 -0.39 -1.10 6.71
CA GLY A 59 -0.99 -0.81 8.01
C GLY A 59 -1.33 -2.07 8.81
N PRO A 60 -1.35 -1.98 10.15
CA PRO A 60 -1.09 -0.79 10.97
C PRO A 60 0.40 -0.56 11.30
N HIS A 61 1.33 -1.29 10.71
CA HIS A 61 2.76 -1.09 10.96
C HIS A 61 3.58 -1.15 9.67
N PHE A 62 4.78 -0.57 9.72
CA PHE A 62 5.73 -0.58 8.61
C PHE A 62 6.97 -1.40 8.97
N HIS A 63 7.35 -2.30 8.06
CA HIS A 63 8.50 -3.19 8.20
C HIS A 63 8.35 -4.23 9.32
N HIS A 64 9.35 -5.06 9.54
CA HIS A 64 9.35 -6.06 10.60
C HIS A 64 9.21 -5.44 12.00
N ARG A 65 8.35 -6.06 12.81
CA ARG A 65 8.20 -5.76 14.24
C ARG A 65 9.25 -6.51 15.06
N GLN A 66 9.54 -5.98 16.25
CA GLN A 66 10.33 -6.70 17.25
C GLN A 66 9.54 -7.85 17.88
N GLU A 67 8.28 -7.59 18.22
CA GLU A 67 7.34 -8.59 18.76
C GLU A 67 6.48 -9.13 17.62
N ILE A 68 6.66 -10.40 17.28
CA ILE A 68 5.93 -11.08 16.21
C ILE A 68 4.86 -11.97 16.85
N PRO A 69 3.57 -11.73 16.62
CA PRO A 69 2.50 -12.66 16.99
C PRO A 69 2.68 -13.99 16.26
N MET A 70 2.67 -15.09 17.00
CA MET A 70 2.86 -16.44 16.43
C MET A 70 1.77 -17.44 16.85
N ASN A 71 0.86 -17.04 17.74
CA ASN A 71 -0.16 -17.92 18.30
C ASN A 71 -1.45 -17.92 17.46
N PHE A 72 -1.35 -18.22 16.17
CA PHE A 72 -2.49 -18.35 15.27
C PHE A 72 -2.24 -19.42 14.19
N ASP A 73 -3.32 -19.91 13.57
CA ASP A 73 -3.24 -20.85 12.45
C ASP A 73 -2.71 -20.14 11.20
N THR A 74 -1.49 -20.48 10.80
CA THR A 74 -0.82 -19.88 9.64
C THR A 74 -1.39 -20.33 8.31
N SER A 75 -2.15 -21.43 8.27
CA SER A 75 -2.81 -21.93 7.05
C SER A 75 -3.92 -20.99 6.56
N LEU A 76 -4.38 -20.08 7.43
CA LEU A 76 -5.37 -19.06 7.09
C LEU A 76 -4.84 -18.10 6.01
N PHE A 77 -3.52 -17.97 5.85
CA PHE A 77 -2.89 -17.08 4.88
C PHE A 77 -1.89 -17.83 3.99
N PRO A 78 -2.21 -18.05 2.71
CA PRO A 78 -1.37 -18.85 1.81
C PRO A 78 0.07 -18.34 1.65
N HIS A 79 0.28 -17.03 1.77
CA HIS A 79 1.62 -16.44 1.61
C HIS A 79 2.58 -16.77 2.76
N ILE A 80 2.08 -17.10 3.96
CA ILE A 80 2.92 -17.32 5.15
C ILE A 80 3.89 -18.48 4.93
N ALA A 81 3.42 -19.59 4.33
CA ALA A 81 4.26 -20.74 4.03
C ALA A 81 5.47 -20.35 3.16
N LYS A 82 5.26 -19.50 2.14
CA LYS A 82 6.34 -19.00 1.27
C LYS A 82 7.28 -18.05 2.02
N VAL A 83 6.75 -17.15 2.86
CA VAL A 83 7.54 -16.23 3.67
C VAL A 83 8.46 -17.00 4.63
N PHE A 84 7.95 -18.03 5.29
CA PHE A 84 8.73 -18.87 6.19
C PHE A 84 9.77 -19.72 5.46
N ALA A 85 9.45 -20.24 4.26
CA ALA A 85 10.42 -20.94 3.42
C ALA A 85 11.62 -20.05 3.00
N GLN A 86 11.45 -18.73 3.00
CA GLN A 86 12.53 -17.74 2.77
C GLN A 86 13.33 -17.42 4.05
N GLY A 87 13.08 -18.11 5.16
CA GLY A 87 13.74 -17.87 6.45
C GLY A 87 13.25 -16.64 7.21
N LYS A 88 12.16 -15.99 6.75
CA LYS A 88 11.59 -14.82 7.42
C LYS A 88 10.67 -15.28 8.56
N LYS A 89 10.73 -14.57 9.69
CA LYS A 89 9.91 -14.87 10.88
C LYS A 89 8.59 -14.10 10.92
N GLU A 90 8.56 -12.88 10.40
CA GLU A 90 7.36 -12.02 10.41
C GLU A 90 6.56 -12.21 9.10
N PRO A 91 5.37 -12.83 9.17
CA PRO A 91 4.53 -13.05 7.99
C PRO A 91 3.95 -11.76 7.38
N PHE A 92 3.71 -10.74 8.19
CA PHE A 92 3.01 -9.51 7.80
C PHE A 92 3.91 -8.28 7.93
N SER A 93 5.05 -8.24 7.23
CA SER A 93 6.05 -7.16 7.38
C SER A 93 5.59 -5.74 7.05
N HIS A 94 4.35 -5.53 6.64
CA HIS A 94 3.74 -4.21 6.39
C HIS A 94 2.31 -4.16 6.94
N GLY A 95 2.06 -4.95 7.99
CA GLY A 95 0.79 -5.10 8.65
C GLY A 95 -0.26 -5.90 7.89
N ILE A 96 -1.30 -6.28 8.62
CA ILE A 96 -2.37 -7.17 8.15
C ILE A 96 -3.30 -6.54 7.10
N ALA A 97 -3.36 -5.20 7.02
CA ALA A 97 -4.39 -4.46 6.29
C ALA A 97 -4.49 -4.79 4.80
N ARG A 98 -3.38 -5.16 4.16
CA ARG A 98 -3.32 -5.49 2.73
C ARG A 98 -3.72 -6.92 2.37
N TYR A 99 -4.04 -7.76 3.37
CA TYR A 99 -4.28 -9.20 3.19
C TYR A 99 -5.73 -9.62 3.41
N VAL A 100 -6.54 -8.74 3.97
CA VAL A 100 -7.85 -9.07 4.54
C VAL A 100 -8.96 -8.23 3.91
N PRO A 101 -10.19 -8.73 3.86
CA PRO A 101 -11.30 -7.98 3.31
C PRO A 101 -11.66 -6.79 4.21
N TRP A 102 -11.91 -5.65 3.57
CA TRP A 102 -12.42 -4.45 4.23
C TRP A 102 -13.94 -4.39 4.16
N LYS A 103 -14.58 -3.83 5.18
CA LYS A 103 -15.96 -3.35 5.07
C LYS A 103 -15.94 -2.05 4.28
N TYR A 104 -16.76 -1.92 3.25
CA TYR A 104 -16.72 -0.73 2.39
C TYR A 104 -18.08 -0.32 1.85
N VAL A 105 -18.16 0.95 1.45
CA VAL A 105 -19.20 1.52 0.60
C VAL A 105 -18.54 2.23 -0.57
N ALA A 106 -19.15 2.15 -1.75
CA ALA A 106 -18.60 2.74 -2.97
C ALA A 106 -19.68 3.43 -3.80
N SER A 107 -19.24 4.42 -4.56
CA SER A 107 -19.96 5.10 -5.63
C SER A 107 -19.10 5.11 -6.90
N THR A 108 -19.59 5.73 -7.97
CA THR A 108 -18.82 5.88 -9.21
C THR A 108 -17.48 6.60 -9.01
N THR A 109 -17.35 7.52 -8.04
CA THR A 109 -16.15 8.35 -7.86
C THR A 109 -15.48 8.19 -6.51
N GLN A 110 -15.99 7.33 -5.63
CA GLN A 110 -15.49 7.22 -4.27
C GLN A 110 -15.59 5.81 -3.72
N ILE A 111 -14.63 5.42 -2.89
CA ILE A 111 -14.74 4.26 -2.00
C ILE A 111 -14.33 4.66 -0.58
N LYS A 112 -15.12 4.24 0.40
CA LYS A 112 -14.82 4.38 1.82
C LYS A 112 -14.75 3.01 2.45
N GLY A 113 -13.67 2.74 3.16
CA GLY A 113 -13.41 1.47 3.84
C GLY A 113 -13.16 1.67 5.32
N ARG A 114 -13.52 0.66 6.12
CA ARG A 114 -13.13 0.53 7.53
C ARG A 114 -12.61 -0.87 7.80
N LEU A 115 -11.57 -0.96 8.62
CA LEU A 115 -10.99 -2.22 9.09
C LEU A 115 -10.66 -2.11 10.58
N GLN A 116 -11.17 -3.02 11.40
CA GLN A 116 -11.00 -2.98 12.85
C GLN A 116 -10.31 -4.25 13.36
N GLY A 117 -9.53 -4.14 14.43
CA GLY A 117 -8.88 -5.28 15.07
C GLY A 117 -9.87 -6.36 15.55
N GLY A 118 -11.11 -5.98 15.83
CA GLY A 118 -12.22 -6.88 16.15
C GLY A 118 -12.90 -7.56 14.96
N ASP A 119 -12.61 -7.15 13.72
CA ASP A 119 -13.15 -7.82 12.54
C ASP A 119 -12.63 -9.26 12.45
N LEU A 120 -13.45 -10.17 11.91
CA LEU A 120 -13.08 -11.57 11.80
C LEU A 120 -12.55 -11.88 10.41
N TYR A 121 -11.38 -12.52 10.35
CA TYR A 121 -10.89 -13.19 9.15
C TYR A 121 -10.84 -14.69 9.40
N LYS A 122 -11.64 -15.44 8.63
CA LYS A 122 -11.80 -16.90 8.78
C LYS A 122 -12.08 -17.32 10.24
N GLY A 123 -12.90 -16.55 10.94
CA GLY A 123 -13.31 -16.82 12.32
C GLY A 123 -12.36 -16.30 13.41
N VAL A 124 -11.24 -15.69 13.06
CA VAL A 124 -10.24 -15.18 14.01
C VAL A 124 -10.20 -13.64 13.97
N PRO A 125 -10.21 -12.94 15.12
CA PRO A 125 -10.07 -11.49 15.17
C PRO A 125 -8.74 -11.00 14.56
N LEU A 126 -8.78 -9.91 13.79
CA LEU A 126 -7.59 -9.34 13.16
C LEU A 126 -6.47 -8.97 14.14
N LYS A 127 -6.84 -8.49 15.33
CA LYS A 127 -5.88 -8.19 16.41
C LYS A 127 -5.09 -9.39 16.89
N THR A 128 -5.56 -10.62 16.66
CA THR A 128 -4.79 -11.84 16.97
C THR A 128 -3.59 -12.00 16.03
N PHE A 129 -3.76 -11.69 14.74
CA PHE A 129 -2.66 -11.71 13.76
C PHE A 129 -1.72 -10.52 13.93
N GLU A 130 -2.30 -9.37 14.25
CA GLU A 130 -1.59 -8.10 14.35
C GLU A 130 -0.97 -7.86 15.73
N GLY A 131 -1.41 -8.56 16.79
CA GLY A 131 -0.83 -8.39 18.14
C GLY A 131 -1.11 -7.03 18.80
N GLN A 132 -2.05 -6.27 18.25
CA GLN A 132 -2.58 -5.03 18.80
C GLN A 132 -3.99 -4.77 18.28
N ASP A 133 -4.81 -4.05 19.05
CA ASP A 133 -6.09 -3.53 18.58
C ASP A 133 -5.91 -2.24 17.76
N PHE A 134 -6.79 -2.03 16.78
CA PHE A 134 -6.73 -0.90 15.85
C PHE A 134 -8.07 -0.61 15.19
N ASP A 135 -8.22 0.61 14.67
CA ASP A 135 -9.33 1.06 13.83
C ASP A 135 -8.76 1.88 12.66
N LEU A 136 -8.90 1.35 11.46
CA LEU A 136 -8.46 1.99 10.22
C LEU A 136 -9.68 2.53 9.46
N SER A 137 -9.58 3.77 9.01
CA SER A 137 -10.45 4.31 7.97
C SER A 137 -9.65 4.64 6.72
N PHE A 138 -10.23 4.35 5.56
CA PHE A 138 -9.68 4.66 4.25
C PHE A 138 -10.75 5.33 3.41
N GLU A 139 -10.39 6.38 2.70
CA GLU A 139 -11.24 7.02 1.71
C GLU A 139 -10.42 7.35 0.47
N ALA A 140 -10.89 6.88 -0.69
CA ALA A 140 -10.38 7.31 -1.98
C ALA A 140 -11.47 8.05 -2.75
N ARG A 141 -11.12 9.23 -3.28
CA ARG A 141 -11.98 10.08 -4.11
C ARG A 141 -11.28 10.34 -5.44
N LEU A 142 -11.95 9.98 -6.53
CA LEU A 142 -11.48 10.25 -7.88
C LEU A 142 -12.08 11.56 -8.37
N HIS A 143 -11.30 12.62 -8.30
CA HIS A 143 -11.62 13.92 -8.88
C HIS A 143 -11.12 14.00 -10.32
N PRO A 144 -11.60 14.95 -11.15
CA PRO A 144 -11.11 15.13 -12.52
C PRO A 144 -9.58 15.31 -12.60
N ASP A 145 -8.98 15.95 -11.61
CA ASP A 145 -7.55 16.29 -11.55
C ASP A 145 -6.69 15.25 -10.84
N GLY A 146 -7.29 14.20 -10.25
CA GLY A 146 -6.51 13.10 -9.68
C GLY A 146 -7.25 12.23 -8.66
N LEU A 147 -6.49 11.27 -8.13
CA LEU A 147 -6.90 10.37 -7.06
C LEU A 147 -6.45 10.93 -5.70
N PHE A 148 -7.42 11.24 -4.86
CA PHE A 148 -7.20 11.77 -3.51
C PHE A 148 -7.47 10.66 -2.51
N ILE A 149 -6.48 10.39 -1.66
CA ILE A 149 -6.54 9.33 -0.67
C ILE A 149 -6.37 9.94 0.72
N GLU A 150 -7.29 9.61 1.60
CA GLU A 150 -7.23 9.91 3.03
C GLU A 150 -7.26 8.59 3.81
N TYR A 151 -6.41 8.48 4.82
CA TYR A 151 -6.45 7.36 5.74
C TYR A 151 -6.14 7.81 7.16
N LYS A 152 -6.71 7.11 8.12
CA LYS A 152 -6.53 7.35 9.55
C LYS A 152 -6.38 6.02 10.27
N ILE A 153 -5.59 6.04 11.34
CA ILE A 153 -5.54 4.98 12.33
C ILE A 153 -5.74 5.52 13.72
N GLU A 154 -6.54 4.80 14.50
CA GLU A 154 -6.52 4.82 15.95
C GLU A 154 -6.05 3.43 16.40
N SER A 155 -5.02 3.36 17.25
CA SER A 155 -4.49 2.09 17.73
C SER A 155 -3.91 2.24 19.13
N GLU A 156 -3.91 1.15 19.88
CA GLU A 156 -3.36 1.10 21.24
C GLU A 156 -1.82 1.15 21.28
N LYS A 157 -1.15 0.89 20.14
CA LYS A 157 0.31 0.99 19.98
C LYS A 157 0.68 1.96 18.86
N PRO A 158 1.92 2.51 18.88
CA PRO A 158 2.44 3.30 17.76
C PRO A 158 2.27 2.57 16.44
N SER A 159 1.64 3.24 15.48
CA SER A 159 1.20 2.63 14.23
C SER A 159 1.49 3.54 13.04
N VAL A 160 1.62 2.94 11.87
CA VAL A 160 1.91 3.60 10.59
C VAL A 160 0.96 3.08 9.54
N LEU A 161 0.38 3.99 8.76
CA LEU A 161 -0.21 3.68 7.46
C LEU A 161 0.56 4.37 6.36
N GLY A 162 0.56 3.72 5.21
CA GLY A 162 1.19 4.26 4.03
C GLY A 162 0.75 3.53 2.78
N LEU A 163 1.21 4.05 1.65
CA LEU A 163 0.96 3.52 0.32
C LEU A 163 2.30 3.01 -0.22
N HIS A 164 2.35 1.76 -0.63
CA HIS A 164 3.53 1.11 -1.20
C HIS A 164 3.37 0.94 -2.71
N TYR A 165 3.24 2.06 -3.42
CA TYR A 165 2.86 2.05 -4.84
C TYR A 165 4.06 1.81 -5.74
N TYR A 166 3.93 0.82 -6.62
CA TYR A 166 4.87 0.53 -7.69
C TYR A 166 4.39 1.28 -8.93
N TYR A 167 5.13 2.31 -9.30
CA TYR A 167 4.79 3.17 -10.42
C TYR A 167 5.41 2.64 -11.71
N ARG A 168 4.63 2.64 -12.78
CA ARG A 168 5.15 2.44 -14.13
C ARG A 168 5.68 3.74 -14.66
N LEU A 169 6.88 3.70 -15.24
CA LEU A 169 7.45 4.82 -15.97
C LEU A 169 7.72 4.39 -17.42
N SER A 170 7.33 5.25 -18.36
CA SER A 170 7.69 5.08 -19.76
C SER A 170 9.02 5.79 -20.03
N GLY A 171 10.14 5.08 -19.84
CA GLY A 171 11.48 5.60 -20.10
C GLY A 171 12.17 6.22 -18.88
N ALA A 172 13.10 7.14 -19.13
CA ALA A 172 13.86 7.78 -18.07
C ALA A 172 12.97 8.69 -17.21
N GLY A 173 12.93 8.42 -15.90
CA GLY A 173 12.24 9.25 -14.92
C GLY A 173 13.20 10.01 -14.03
N VAL A 174 12.74 11.17 -13.55
CA VAL A 174 13.39 11.95 -12.49
C VAL A 174 12.32 12.20 -11.43
N ILE A 175 12.65 11.92 -10.17
CA ILE A 175 11.81 12.35 -9.04
C ILE A 175 12.15 13.79 -8.73
N HIS A 176 11.14 14.63 -8.53
CA HIS A 176 11.30 16.00 -8.03
C HIS A 176 10.55 16.10 -6.70
N SER A 177 11.29 16.21 -5.61
CA SER A 177 10.70 16.35 -4.28
C SER A 177 11.53 17.27 -3.42
N THR A 178 10.87 18.06 -2.59
CA THR A 178 11.50 18.70 -1.43
C THR A 178 11.77 17.59 -0.42
N VAL A 179 13.03 17.46 0.02
CA VAL A 179 13.47 16.42 0.95
C VAL A 179 14.20 17.06 2.13
N GLN A 180 14.24 16.35 3.26
CA GLN A 180 15.06 16.74 4.39
C GLN A 180 16.55 16.60 4.03
N LYS A 181 17.40 17.40 4.69
CA LYS A 181 18.87 17.36 4.49
C LYS A 181 19.50 16.05 4.99
N THR A 182 18.77 15.28 5.78
CA THR A 182 19.20 14.00 6.33
C THR A 182 18.17 12.92 6.06
N TYR A 183 18.64 11.68 5.97
CA TYR A 183 17.81 10.49 5.86
C TYR A 183 18.27 9.45 6.88
N ARG A 184 17.37 8.54 7.25
CA ARG A 184 17.68 7.45 8.18
C ARG A 184 17.94 6.17 7.40
N ASP A 185 19.12 5.59 7.58
CA ASP A 185 19.53 4.34 6.95
C ASP A 185 20.20 3.46 7.99
N GLN A 186 19.74 2.21 8.12
CA GLN A 186 20.19 1.27 9.15
C GLN A 186 20.20 1.88 10.56
N GLN A 187 19.16 2.64 10.88
CA GLN A 187 18.97 3.37 12.14
C GLN A 187 19.87 4.60 12.35
N GLU A 188 20.84 4.84 11.49
CA GLU A 188 21.73 6.00 11.55
C GLU A 188 21.18 7.16 10.72
N TRP A 189 21.30 8.37 11.25
CA TRP A 189 21.01 9.59 10.49
C TRP A 189 22.22 9.96 9.65
N LYS A 190 22.03 10.01 8.33
CA LYS A 190 23.07 10.33 7.35
C LYS A 190 22.71 11.61 6.61
N PRO A 191 23.68 12.46 6.23
CA PRO A 191 23.42 13.58 5.33
C PRO A 191 23.03 13.05 3.96
N LEU A 192 22.10 13.73 3.29
CA LEU A 192 21.73 13.40 1.92
C LEU A 192 22.97 13.55 1.01
N PRO A 193 23.34 12.54 0.19
CA PRO A 193 24.49 12.65 -0.69
C PRO A 193 24.35 13.82 -1.67
N GLU A 194 25.38 14.66 -1.82
CA GLU A 194 25.33 15.85 -2.69
C GLU A 194 24.97 15.50 -4.14
N LYS A 195 25.41 14.34 -4.63
CA LYS A 195 25.07 13.83 -5.97
C LYS A 195 23.57 13.60 -6.19
N TRP A 196 22.79 13.46 -5.12
CA TRP A 196 21.34 13.31 -5.17
C TRP A 196 20.61 14.64 -5.04
N VAL A 197 21.31 15.76 -4.91
CA VAL A 197 20.70 17.08 -4.73
C VAL A 197 21.00 17.94 -5.96
N LYS A 198 19.95 18.33 -6.69
CA LYS A 198 20.02 19.34 -7.73
C LYS A 198 18.93 20.38 -7.49
N GLU A 199 19.32 21.64 -7.35
CA GLU A 199 18.39 22.77 -7.13
C GLU A 199 17.47 22.57 -5.90
N GLY A 200 17.96 21.89 -4.85
CA GLY A 200 17.17 21.61 -3.65
C GLY A 200 16.19 20.43 -3.79
N HIS A 201 16.20 19.74 -4.93
CA HIS A 201 15.41 18.55 -5.18
C HIS A 201 16.28 17.29 -5.21
N LEU A 202 15.68 16.19 -4.77
CA LEU A 202 16.21 14.85 -4.99
C LEU A 202 16.33 14.62 -6.50
N HIS A 203 17.48 14.19 -7.01
CA HIS A 203 17.69 13.93 -8.43
C HIS A 203 18.36 12.56 -8.60
N PHE A 204 17.59 11.58 -9.05
CA PHE A 204 18.09 10.28 -9.47
C PHE A 204 17.47 9.89 -10.80
N THR A 205 18.31 9.37 -11.68
CA THR A 205 17.86 8.74 -12.92
C THR A 205 17.45 7.32 -12.56
N LEU A 206 16.18 6.99 -12.80
CA LEU A 206 15.71 5.62 -12.61
C LEU A 206 16.29 4.74 -13.73
N PRO A 207 16.77 3.53 -13.41
CA PRO A 207 17.36 2.64 -14.39
C PRO A 207 16.36 2.37 -15.52
N GLN A 208 16.84 2.43 -16.76
CA GLN A 208 16.08 1.93 -17.91
C GLN A 208 16.17 0.40 -17.85
N GLU A 209 15.03 -0.27 -17.71
CA GLU A 209 14.91 -1.68 -18.11
C GLU A 209 14.70 -1.77 -19.62
#